data_AF-A0A6L3V698-F1
#
_entry.id   AF-A0A6L3V698-F1
#
_cell.length_a   1.000
_cell.length_b   1.000
_cell.length_c   1.000
_cell.angle_alpha   90.00
_cell.angle_beta   90.00
_cell.angle_gamma   90.00
#
_symmetry.space_group_name_H-M   'P 1'
#
loop_
_entity.id
_entity.type
_entity.pdbx_description
1 polymer ?
#
loop_
_entity_poly.entity_id
_entity_poly.type
_entity_poly.pdbx_seq_one_letter_code
_entity_poly.pdbx_strand_id
1 'polypeptide(L)'
;MKTGFLLNSSSGEFKINKISDYKINFLKHELRTYKSIKVPYIDYSISGDELADWLLEISSPQEVEEIILMIKYARKRGAAGKSILQTIAAALVK
;
A
#
# COMPACT_ATOMS: atom_id res chain seq x y z
N MET A 1 -13.25 -52.48 -15.22
CA MET A 1 -14.17 -52.86 -14.13
C MET A 1 -13.59 -52.34 -12.81
N LYS A 2 -14.44 -51.72 -11.97
CA LYS A 2 -14.22 -51.21 -10.59
C LYS A 2 -13.31 -49.96 -10.43
N THR A 3 -13.87 -48.74 -10.39
CA THR A 3 -14.57 -48.02 -9.27
C THR A 3 -13.62 -47.37 -8.26
N GLY A 4 -13.56 -46.04 -8.34
CA GLY A 4 -13.77 -45.13 -7.20
C GLY A 4 -12.74 -45.10 -6.08
N PHE A 5 -11.98 -44.02 -6.03
CA PHE A 5 -11.58 -43.42 -4.76
C PHE A 5 -11.95 -41.93 -4.80
N LEU A 6 -12.99 -41.57 -4.04
CA LEU A 6 -13.31 -40.18 -3.73
C LEU A 6 -12.35 -39.74 -2.63
N LEU A 7 -11.50 -38.75 -2.91
CA LEU A 7 -11.01 -37.84 -1.87
C LEU A 7 -11.50 -36.45 -2.22
N ASN A 8 -12.52 -36.06 -1.46
CA ASN A 8 -13.03 -34.71 -1.36
C ASN A 8 -12.04 -33.87 -0.55
N SER A 9 -12.06 -32.56 -0.82
CA SER A 9 -11.84 -31.45 0.13
C SER A 9 -10.63 -30.53 -0.13
N SER A 10 -11.03 -29.30 -0.47
CA SER A 10 -10.49 -28.03 0.03
C SER A 10 -9.16 -27.50 -0.54
N SER A 11 -9.34 -26.62 -1.54
CA SER A 11 -8.95 -25.20 -1.49
C SER A 11 -7.53 -24.88 -1.05
N GLY A 12 -6.72 -24.54 -2.05
CA GLY A 12 -5.46 -23.84 -1.87
C GLY A 12 -4.95 -23.33 -3.21
N GLU A 13 -5.81 -22.66 -3.98
CA GLU A 13 -5.30 -21.79 -5.05
C GLU A 13 -4.37 -20.78 -4.37
N PHE A 14 -3.06 -20.92 -4.58
CA PHE A 14 -2.09 -19.87 -4.28
C PHE A 14 -2.46 -18.65 -5.15
N LYS A 15 -3.39 -17.83 -4.66
CA LYS A 15 -3.65 -16.52 -5.24
C LYS A 15 -2.39 -15.70 -5.04
N ILE A 16 -1.62 -15.57 -6.12
CA ILE A 16 -0.68 -14.47 -6.28
C ILE A 16 -1.53 -13.20 -6.15
N ASN A 17 -1.59 -12.62 -4.96
CA ASN A 17 -2.35 -11.39 -4.68
C ASN A 17 -1.62 -10.23 -5.35
N LYS A 18 -1.71 -10.14 -6.68
CA LYS A 18 -1.18 -8.99 -7.42
C LYS A 18 -2.07 -7.79 -7.10
N ILE A 19 -1.46 -6.68 -6.67
CA ILE A 19 -2.19 -5.40 -6.57
C ILE A 19 -2.76 -5.07 -7.96
N SER A 20 -4.03 -4.69 -8.02
CA SER A 20 -4.61 -4.24 -9.29
C SER A 20 -4.02 -2.90 -9.72
N ASP A 21 -3.80 -2.72 -11.03
CA ASP A 21 -3.27 -1.48 -11.59
C ASP A 21 -4.08 -0.25 -11.17
N TYR A 22 -5.39 -0.43 -10.96
CA TYR A 22 -6.28 0.59 -10.40
C TYR A 22 -5.82 1.08 -9.01
N LYS A 23 -5.45 0.17 -8.09
CA LYS A 23 -5.01 0.52 -6.74
C LYS A 23 -3.64 1.21 -6.77
N ILE A 24 -2.74 0.76 -7.64
CA ILE A 24 -1.44 1.40 -7.87
C ILE A 24 -1.63 2.84 -8.37
N ASN A 25 -2.47 3.01 -9.39
CA ASN A 25 -2.76 4.32 -9.96
C ASN A 25 -3.45 5.26 -8.96
N PHE A 26 -4.35 4.72 -8.13
CA PHE A 26 -4.97 5.47 -7.04
C PHE A 26 -3.91 5.98 -6.06
N LEU A 27 -3.02 5.10 -5.59
CA LEU A 27 -1.96 5.46 -4.64
C LEU A 27 -1.06 6.56 -5.22
N LYS A 28 -0.55 6.36 -6.45
CA LYS A 28 0.30 7.34 -7.13
C LYS A 28 -0.39 8.69 -7.29
N HIS A 29 -1.65 8.69 -7.76
CA HIS A 29 -2.41 9.93 -7.92
C HIS A 29 -2.61 10.68 -6.60
N GLU A 30 -2.94 9.97 -5.54
CA GLU A 30 -3.20 10.59 -4.23
C GLU A 30 -1.91 11.15 -3.62
N LEU A 31 -0.81 10.39 -3.67
CA LEU A 31 0.47 10.81 -3.13
C LEU A 31 1.09 11.96 -3.94
N ARG A 32 0.91 12.00 -5.27
CA ARG A 32 1.41 13.08 -6.13
C ARG A 32 0.92 14.48 -5.75
N THR A 33 -0.20 14.58 -5.03
CA THR A 33 -0.69 15.87 -4.50
C THR A 33 0.24 16.47 -3.44
N TYR A 34 1.09 15.66 -2.82
CA TYR A 34 2.06 16.06 -1.80
C TYR A 34 3.42 16.34 -2.43
N LYS A 35 3.65 17.60 -2.82
CA LYS A 35 4.93 18.04 -3.41
C LYS A 35 6.13 17.83 -2.48
N SER A 36 5.91 17.87 -1.17
CA SER A 36 6.95 17.70 -0.16
C SER A 36 6.35 17.16 1.13
N ILE A 37 6.91 16.04 1.58
CA ILE A 37 6.60 15.33 2.82
C ILE A 37 7.87 15.38 3.66
N LYS A 38 7.84 16.19 4.72
CA LYS A 38 8.96 16.27 5.66
C LYS A 38 9.04 15.00 6.48
N VAL A 39 10.21 14.37 6.51
CA VAL A 39 10.47 13.21 7.35
C VAL A 39 10.69 13.68 8.79
N PRO A 40 9.90 13.19 9.77
CA PRO A 40 10.13 13.50 11.17
C PRO A 40 11.56 13.15 11.61
N TYR A 41 12.13 13.98 12.50
CA TYR A 41 13.43 13.76 13.16
C TYR A 41 14.69 13.79 12.27
N ILE A 42 14.55 13.96 10.96
CA ILE A 42 15.64 14.10 10.01
C ILE A 42 15.40 15.38 9.19
N ASP A 43 16.44 16.14 8.89
CA ASP A 43 16.32 17.30 7.99
C ASP A 43 16.28 16.85 6.52
N TYR A 44 15.24 16.07 6.21
CA TYR A 44 15.03 15.45 4.92
C TYR A 44 13.56 15.53 4.53
N SER A 45 13.30 15.63 3.23
CA SER A 45 11.95 15.64 2.68
C SER A 45 11.92 14.84 1.40
N ILE A 46 10.83 14.12 1.19
CA ILE A 46 10.57 13.35 -0.02
C ILE A 46 9.34 13.89 -0.73
N SER A 47 9.30 13.74 -2.04
CA SER A 47 8.07 13.95 -2.79
C SER A 47 7.10 12.79 -2.58
N GLY A 48 5.81 13.04 -2.81
CA GLY A 48 4.82 11.97 -2.80
C GLY A 48 5.01 10.95 -3.92
N ASP A 49 5.56 11.35 -5.06
CA ASP A 49 5.91 10.41 -6.14
C ASP A 49 7.02 9.44 -5.69
N GLU A 50 8.08 9.94 -5.05
CA GLU A 50 9.15 9.11 -4.47
C GLU A 50 8.61 8.16 -3.39
N LEU A 51 7.74 8.65 -2.51
CA LEU A 51 7.11 7.82 -1.49
C LEU A 51 6.25 6.70 -2.11
N ALA A 52 5.53 7.00 -3.18
CA ALA A 52 4.70 6.02 -3.87
C ALA A 52 5.55 4.91 -4.48
N ASP A 53 6.66 5.26 -5.13
CA ASP A 53 7.55 4.29 -5.75
C ASP A 53 8.26 3.42 -4.68
N TRP A 54 8.72 4.00 -3.57
CA TRP A 54 9.29 3.23 -2.47
C TRP A 54 8.29 2.24 -1.87
N LEU A 55 7.06 2.67 -1.62
CA LEU A 55 6.01 1.79 -1.11
C LEU A 55 5.73 0.61 -2.04
N LEU A 56 5.71 0.83 -3.35
CA LEU A 56 5.47 -0.23 -4.33
C LEU A 56 6.67 -1.18 -4.48
N GLU A 57 7.88 -0.72 -4.17
CA GLU A 57 9.10 -1.54 -4.22
C GLU A 57 9.25 -2.45 -3.00
N ILE A 58 8.93 -1.93 -1.80
CA ILE A 58 9.27 -2.60 -0.54
C ILE A 58 8.08 -3.23 0.19
N SER A 59 6.85 -2.76 -0.06
CA SER A 59 5.67 -3.24 0.65
C SER A 59 5.01 -4.40 -0.09
N SER A 60 4.49 -5.35 0.67
CA SER A 60 3.64 -6.41 0.15
C SER A 60 2.31 -5.85 -0.39
N PRO A 61 1.63 -6.60 -1.28
CA PRO A 61 0.31 -6.24 -1.77
C PRO A 61 -0.71 -5.90 -0.69
N GLN A 62 -0.68 -6.63 0.43
CA GLN A 62 -1.59 -6.44 1.55
C GLN A 62 -1.29 -5.12 2.29
N GLU A 63 -0.02 -4.84 2.56
CA GLU A 63 0.40 -3.59 3.20
C GLU A 63 0.03 -2.36 2.34
N VAL A 64 0.20 -2.44 1.02
CA VAL A 64 -0.21 -1.35 0.12
C VAL A 64 -1.73 -1.14 0.16
N GLU A 65 -2.51 -2.21 0.25
CA GLU A 65 -3.97 -2.10 0.41
C GLU A 65 -4.37 -1.42 1.72
N GLU A 66 -3.70 -1.77 2.81
CA GLU A 66 -3.91 -1.15 4.12
C GLU A 66 -3.54 0.34 4.11
N ILE A 67 -2.42 0.70 3.48
CA ILE A 67 -2.00 2.09 3.32
C ILE A 67 -3.05 2.89 2.51
N ILE A 68 -3.52 2.33 1.40
CA ILE A 68 -4.59 2.94 0.59
C ILE A 68 -5.85 3.15 1.44
N LEU A 69 -6.20 2.19 2.30
CA LEU A 69 -7.34 2.29 3.19
C LEU A 69 -7.16 3.40 4.24
N MET A 70 -5.98 3.47 4.86
CA MET A 70 -5.63 4.52 5.83
C MET A 70 -5.74 5.92 5.20
N ILE A 71 -5.21 6.10 3.99
CA ILE A 71 -5.29 7.36 3.25
C ILE A 71 -6.75 7.74 2.95
N LYS A 72 -7.56 6.78 2.48
CA LYS A 72 -8.99 7.00 2.23
C LYS A 72 -9.75 7.41 3.50
N TYR A 73 -9.46 6.77 4.63
CA TYR A 73 -10.09 7.11 5.90
C TYR A 73 -9.69 8.48 6.42
N ALA A 74 -8.42 8.84 6.30
CA ALA A 74 -7.94 10.18 6.67
C ALA A 74 -8.67 11.26 5.84
N ARG A 75 -8.74 11.06 4.52
CA ARG A 75 -9.46 11.97 3.62
C ARG A 75 -10.94 12.09 3.97
N LYS A 76 -11.64 10.97 4.22
CA LYS A 76 -13.07 10.98 4.56
C LYS A 76 -13.37 11.78 5.83
N ARG A 77 -12.43 11.82 6.77
CA ARG A 77 -12.57 12.53 8.05
C ARG A 77 -12.09 13.99 7.99
N GLY A 78 -11.68 14.49 6.82
CA GLY A 78 -11.09 15.82 6.69
C GLY A 78 -9.75 15.96 7.44
N ALA A 79 -9.15 14.85 7.84
CA ALA A 79 -7.87 14.85 8.53
C ALA A 79 -6.76 15.17 7.53
N ALA A 80 -5.74 15.90 7.98
CA ALA A 80 -4.54 16.13 7.18
C ALA A 80 -3.79 14.80 7.00
N GLY A 81 -4.06 14.09 5.90
CA GLY A 81 -3.40 12.82 5.54
C GLY A 81 -1.86 12.92 5.54
N LYS A 82 -1.35 14.15 5.45
CA LYS A 82 0.06 14.50 5.64
C LYS A 82 0.72 13.81 6.85
N SER A 83 0.08 13.76 8.02
CA SER A 83 0.72 13.16 9.21
C SER A 83 0.96 11.65 9.04
N ILE A 84 0.01 10.93 8.44
CA ILE A 84 0.17 9.51 8.11
C ILE A 84 1.33 9.34 7.13
N LEU A 85 1.41 10.18 6.10
CA LEU A 85 2.48 10.11 5.12
C LEU A 85 3.85 10.41 5.72
N GLN A 86 3.93 11.33 6.68
CA GLN A 86 5.15 11.63 7.41
C GLN A 86 5.60 10.45 8.28
N THR A 87 4.67 9.78 8.95
CA THR A 87 4.96 8.56 9.72
C THR A 87 5.44 7.44 8.81
N ILE A 88 4.76 7.21 7.67
CA ILE A 88 5.20 6.21 6.70
C ILE A 88 6.60 6.57 6.19
N ALA A 89 6.83 7.81 5.76
CA ALA A 89 8.13 8.25 5.29
C ALA A 89 9.25 8.02 6.33
N ALA A 90 9.01 8.32 7.61
CA ALA A 90 9.98 8.02 8.68
C ALA A 90 10.25 6.52 8.87
N ALA A 91 9.26 5.66 8.65
CA ALA A 91 9.46 4.21 8.76
C ALA A 91 10.28 3.63 7.59
N LEU A 92 10.30 4.31 6.44
CA LEU A 92 10.96 3.84 5.22
C LEU A 92 12.37 4.41 5.03
N VAL A 93 12.63 5.61 5.58
CA VAL A 93 13.96 6.24 5.53
C VAL A 93 14.88 5.54 6.53
N LYS A 94 16.01 5.03 6.04
CA LYS A 94 17.07 4.39 6.84
C LYS A 94 18.01 5.42 7.47
#